data_AF-A0A9D4BLG5-F1
#
_entry.id   AF-A0A9D4BLG5-F1
#
_cell.length_a   1.000
_cell.length_b   1.000
_cell.length_c   1.000
_cell.angle_alpha   90.00
_cell.angle_beta   90.00
_cell.angle_gamma   90.00
#
_symmetry.space_group_name_H-M   'P 1'
#
loop_
_entity.id
_entity.type
_entity.pdbx_description
1 polymer ?
#
loop_
_entity_poly.entity_id
_entity_poly.type
_entity_poly.pdbx_seq_one_letter_code
_entity_poly.pdbx_strand_id
1 'polypeptide(L)' 'MDLWDNGMNTKCKILNETFTFLVDNGSTASLMSKRAYDQIDHLQKPKLIETQNKLKGADG' A
#
# COMPACT_ATOMS: atom_id res chain seq x y z
N MET A 1 -2.79 -27.32 14.21
CA MET A 1 -1.57 -26.54 14.48
C MET A 1 -1.93 -25.10 14.20
N ASP A 2 -1.90 -24.24 15.21
CA ASP A 2 -2.24 -22.83 15.04
C ASP A 2 -1.08 -22.12 14.33
N LEU A 3 -1.35 -21.65 13.10
CA LEU A 3 -0.39 -20.94 12.25
C LEU A 3 0.09 -19.62 12.89
N TRP A 4 -0.64 -19.10 13.88
CA TRP A 4 -0.26 -17.89 14.61
C TRP A 4 0.86 -18.09 15.62
N ASP A 5 1.02 -19.29 16.18
CA ASP A 5 2.07 -19.55 17.17
C ASP A 5 3.42 -19.89 16.52
N ASN A 6 3.42 -20.35 15.26
CA ASN A 6 4.63 -20.82 14.55
C ASN A 6 4.97 -20.04 13.27
N GLY A 7 4.09 -19.15 12.80
CA GLY A 7 4.37 -18.37 11.60
C GLY A 7 5.45 -17.33 11.85
N MET A 8 6.53 -17.37 11.06
CA MET A 8 7.62 -16.40 11.19
C MET A 8 7.14 -15.04 10.67
N ASN A 9 6.96 -14.09 11.58
CA ASN A 9 6.67 -12.71 11.22
C ASN A 9 7.94 -12.04 10.65
N THR A 10 7.90 -11.65 9.39
CA THR A 10 9.00 -10.97 8.70
C THR A 10 8.58 -9.56 8.30
N LYS A 11 9.47 -8.58 8.51
CA LYS A 11 9.25 -7.21 8.03
C LYS A 11 9.79 -7.06 6.61
N CYS A 12 9.00 -6.51 5.71
CA CYS A 12 9.41 -6.18 4.35
C CYS A 12 9.04 -4.73 4.02
N LYS A 13 9.87 -4.06 3.21
CA LYS A 13 9.58 -2.72 2.73
C LYS A 13 8.85 -2.79 1.40
N ILE A 14 7.74 -2.06 1.30
CA ILE A 14 7.02 -1.84 0.05
C ILE A 14 6.99 -0.33 -0.16
N LEU A 15 7.56 0.12 -1.29
CA LEU A 15 7.83 1.54 -1.53
C LEU A 15 8.67 2.13 -0.38
N ASN A 16 8.16 3.16 0.30
CA ASN A 16 8.79 3.83 1.42
C ASN A 16 8.23 3.41 2.79
N GLU A 17 7.32 2.43 2.83
CA GLU A 17 6.69 1.95 4.06
C GLU A 17 7.13 0.52 4.43
N THR A 18 7.07 0.20 5.72
CA THR A 18 7.44 -1.12 6.24
C THR A 18 6.19 -1.87 6.67
N PHE A 19 6.00 -3.07 6.13
CA PHE A 19 4.89 -3.96 6.42
C PHE A 19 5.39 -5.24 7.10
N THR A 20 4.56 -5.83 7.96
CA THR A 20 4.82 -7.14 8.58
C THR A 20 4.03 -8.20 7.83
N PHE A 21 4.73 -9.26 7.44
CA PHE A 21 4.19 -10.42 6.73
C PHE A 21 4.30 -11.66 7.60
N LEU A 22 3.30 -12.52 7.52
CA LEU A 22 3.39 -13.88 8.04
C LEU A 22 3.98 -14.77 6.94
N VAL A 23 5.11 -15.42 7.22
CA VAL A 23 5.66 -16.44 6.31
C VAL A 23 4.98 -17.77 6.60
N ASP A 24 4.13 -18.21 5.67
CA ASP A 24 3.48 -19.52 5.68
C ASP A 24 4.04 -20.39 4.55
N ASN A 25 4.95 -21.31 4.89
CA ASN A 25 5.57 -22.23 3.93
C ASN A 25 4.59 -23.28 3.38
N GLY A 26 3.39 -23.41 3.96
CA GLY A 26 2.33 -24.28 3.43
C GLY A 26 1.49 -23.63 2.33
N SER A 27 1.61 -22.30 2.15
CA SER A 27 0.86 -21.54 1.15
C SER A 27 1.64 -21.43 -0.16
N THR A 28 0.98 -21.72 -1.28
CA THR A 28 1.55 -21.58 -2.64
C THR A 28 1.39 -20.19 -3.23
N ALA A 29 0.63 -19.32 -2.57
CA ALA A 29 0.34 -17.97 -3.02
C ALA A 29 0.53 -16.97 -1.87
N SER A 30 1.01 -15.78 -2.21
CA SER A 30 1.06 -14.65 -1.28
C SER A 30 -0.26 -13.92 -1.30
N LEU A 31 -0.84 -13.71 -0.12
CA LEU A 31 -2.08 -12.97 0.07
C LEU A 31 -1.80 -11.67 0.81
N MET A 32 -2.56 -10.63 0.48
CA MET A 32 -2.52 -9.34 1.16
C MET A 32 -3.94 -8.90 1.49
N SER A 33 -4.14 -8.33 2.68
CA SER A 33 -5.45 -7.78 3.04
C SER A 33 -5.81 -6.59 2.15
N LYS A 34 -7.10 -6.42 1.86
CA LYS A 34 -7.60 -5.27 1.09
C LYS A 34 -7.14 -3.93 1.69
N ARG A 35 -7.13 -3.82 3.03
CA ARG A 35 -6.65 -2.62 3.74
C ARG A 35 -5.19 -2.30 3.42
N ALA A 36 -4.30 -3.30 3.43
CA ALA A 36 -2.90 -3.10 3.11
C ALA A 36 -2.71 -2.75 1.63
N TYR A 37 -3.49 -3.36 0.73
CA TYR A 37 -3.52 -2.99 -0.68
C TYR A 37 -3.91 -1.52 -0.88
N ASP A 38 -5.02 -1.09 -0.26
CA ASP A 38 -5.52 0.29 -0.38
C ASP A 38 -4.49 1.30 0.15
N GLN A 39 -3.78 0.98 1.25
CA GLN A 39 -2.69 1.81 1.77
C GLN A 39 -1.57 1.99 0.73
N ILE A 40 -1.15 0.92 0.07
CA ILE A 40 -0.11 0.98 -0.97
C ILE A 40 -0.61 1.78 -2.18
N ASP A 41 -1.86 1.58 -2.60
CA ASP A 41 -2.48 2.32 -3.71
C ASP A 41 -2.51 3.84 -3.44
N HIS A 42 -2.79 4.24 -2.20
CA HIS A 42 -2.71 5.64 -1.78
C HIS A 42 -1.29 6.20 -1.83
N LEU A 43 -0.26 5.39 -1.57
CA LEU A 43 1.15 5.80 -1.62
C LEU A 43 1.70 5.92 -3.05
N GLN A 44 1.13 5.17 -4.00
CA GLN A 44 1.57 5.16 -5.40
C GLN A 44 0.97 6.28 -6.24
N LYS A 45 -0.18 6.84 -5.83
CA LYS A 45 -0.81 7.93 -6.58
C LYS A 45 0.10 9.16 -6.50
N PRO A 46 0.64 9.66 -7.64
CA PRO A 46 1.28 10.96 -7.63
C PRO A 46 0.28 11.95 -7.06
N LYS A 47 0.71 12.79 -6.11
CA LYS A 47 -0.06 13.97 -5.73
C LYS A 47 -0.27 14.74 -7.03
N LEU A 48 -1.47 14.65 -7.60
CA LEU A 48 -1.90 15.60 -8.61
C LEU A 48 -1.73 16.95 -7.91
N ILE A 49 -0.72 17.70 -8.34
CA ILE A 49 -0.62 19.11 -8.00
C ILE A 49 -1.94 19.66 -8.53
N GLU A 50 -2.83 20.04 -7.62
CA GLU A 50 -3.97 20.87 -7.95
C GLU A 50 -3.37 22.12 -8.56
N THR A 51 -3.29 22.13 -9.89
CA THR A 51 -3.07 23.34 -10.64
C THR A 51 -4.27 24.20 -10.30
N GLN A 52 -4.16 25.04 -9.27
CA GLN A 52 -4.90 26.28 -9.16
C GLN A 52 -4.49 27.15 -10.36
N ASN A 53 -4.83 26.71 -11.56
CA ASN A 53 -5.09 27.61 -12.66
C ASN A 53 -6.39 28.31 -12.26
N LYS A 54 -6.22 29.32 -11.41
CA LYS A 54 -7.09 30.47 -11.32
C LYS A 54 -7.04 31.07 -12.73
N LEU A 55 -7.87 30.57 -13.64
CA LEU A 55 -8.19 31.25 -14.89
C LEU A 55 -8.79 32.59 -14.47
N LYS A 56 -7.93 33.60 -14.32
CA LYS A 56 -8.33 35.00 -14.38
C LYS A 56 -9.07 35.16 -15.71
N GLY A 57 -10.23 35.79 -15.64
CA GLY A 57 -11.20 35.86 -16.70
C GLY A 57 -10.65 36.28 -18.05
N ALA A 58 -11.30 35.76 -19.08
CA ALA A 58 -11.36 36.39 -20.40
C ALA A 58 -12.78 36.94 -20.55
N ASP A 59 -13.02 38.12 -19.97
CA ASP A 59 -14.03 39.05 -20.48
C ASP A 59 -13.30 39.98 -21.45
N GLY A 60 -13.72 39.94 -22.71
CA GLY A 60 -13.24 40.76 -23.81
C GLY A 60 -14.11 40.53 -25.02
#